data_AF-U2R842-F1
#
_entry.id   AF-U2R842-F1
#
_cell.length_a   1.000
_cell.length_b   1.000
_cell.length_c   1.000
_cell.angle_alpha   90.00
_cell.angle_beta   90.00
_cell.angle_gamma   90.00
#
_symmetry.space_group_name_H-M   'P 1'
#
loop_
_entity.id
_entity.type
_entity.pdbx_description
1 polymer ?
#
loop_
_entity_poly.entity_id
_entity_poly.type
_entity_poly.pdbx_seq_one_letter_code
_entity_poly.pdbx_strand_id
1 'polypeptide(L)'
;MIVEARNLEIRGVEKRTSKKSDGEYLIVRVEDETGRAYELLDRDVENMSAYKRGVECNLTLDLRLGKYTNVSIVKMDIIKV
;
A
#
# COMPACT_ATOMS: atom_id res chain seq x y z
N MET A 1 2.38 -10.74 -10.35
CA MET A 1 0.97 -11.08 -10.66
C MET A 1 0.17 -9.89 -10.22
N ILE A 2 -0.70 -9.35 -11.08
CA ILE A 2 -1.53 -8.21 -10.70
C ILE A 2 -2.80 -8.71 -10.01
N VAL A 3 -3.10 -8.14 -8.85
CA VAL A 3 -4.33 -8.39 -8.09
C VAL A 3 -4.97 -7.07 -7.70
N GLU A 4 -6.28 -7.07 -7.54
CA GLU A 4 -7.03 -5.91 -7.06
C GLU A 4 -7.47 -6.13 -5.62
N ALA A 5 -7.26 -5.12 -4.78
CA ALA A 5 -7.87 -5.01 -3.47
C ALA A 5 -8.87 -3.85 -3.50
N ARG A 6 -10.11 -4.10 -3.08
CA ARG A 6 -11.22 -3.15 -3.23
C ARG A 6 -11.77 -2.73 -1.87
N ASN A 7 -12.44 -1.58 -1.85
CA ASN A 7 -13.14 -1.03 -0.67
C ASN A 7 -12.21 -0.91 0.55
N LEU A 8 -11.05 -0.27 0.36
CA LEU A 8 -10.08 -0.04 1.41
C LEU A 8 -10.13 1.40 1.90
N GLU A 9 -9.95 1.61 3.21
CA GLU A 9 -9.70 2.93 3.79
C GLU A 9 -8.21 3.11 4.09
N ILE A 10 -7.60 4.21 3.65
CA ILE A 10 -6.25 4.58 4.07
C ILE A 10 -6.26 5.00 5.54
N ARG A 11 -5.37 4.41 6.35
CA ARG A 11 -5.26 4.69 7.79
C ARG A 11 -3.99 5.46 8.15
N GLY A 12 -2.97 5.40 7.30
CA GLY A 12 -1.75 6.19 7.45
C GLY A 12 -0.63 5.69 6.53
N VAL A 13 0.45 6.45 6.48
CA VAL A 13 1.66 6.11 5.72
C VAL A 13 2.91 6.43 6.54
N GLU A 14 3.91 5.56 6.46
CA GLU A 14 5.20 5.71 7.13
C GLU A 14 6.33 5.48 6.11
N LYS A 15 7.29 6.41 6.02
CA LYS A 15 8.51 6.21 5.22
C LYS A 15 9.55 5.44 6.02
N ARG A 16 10.17 4.44 5.40
CA ARG A 16 11.25 3.62 5.98
C ARG A 16 12.41 3.45 5.02
N THR A 17 13.58 3.13 5.57
CA THR A 17 14.78 2.79 4.81
C THR A 17 15.07 1.30 4.94
N SER A 18 15.35 0.64 3.82
CA SER A 18 15.70 -0.78 3.78
C SER A 18 17.08 -1.02 4.38
N LYS A 19 17.17 -1.87 5.40
CA LYS A 19 18.45 -2.32 5.96
C LYS A 19 19.31 -3.16 5.00
N LYS A 20 18.74 -3.62 3.87
CA LYS A 20 19.40 -4.54 2.93
C LYS A 20 19.91 -3.87 1.66
N SER A 21 19.28 -2.76 1.27
CA SER A 21 19.49 -2.14 -0.04
C SER A 21 19.63 -0.63 0.03
N ASP A 22 19.60 -0.04 1.23
CA ASP A 22 19.60 1.41 1.52
C ASP A 22 18.52 2.24 0.82
N GLY A 23 17.64 1.61 0.04
CA GLY A 23 16.50 2.25 -0.62
C GLY A 23 15.37 2.55 0.34
N GLU A 24 14.74 3.71 0.15
CA GLU A 24 13.54 4.10 0.89
C GLU A 24 12.29 3.43 0.30
N TYR A 25 11.28 3.24 1.15
CA TYR A 25 9.97 2.72 0.77
C TYR A 25 8.92 3.24 1.75
N LEU A 26 7.65 3.13 1.36
CA LEU A 26 6.51 3.46 2.21
C LEU A 26 5.85 2.18 2.74
N ILE A 27 5.42 2.25 3.98
CA ILE A 27 4.42 1.34 4.55
C ILE A 27 3.10 2.11 4.57
N VAL A 28 2.15 1.65 3.78
CA VAL A 28 0.79 2.19 3.70
C VAL A 28 -0.12 1.28 4.51
N ARG A 29 -0.77 1.83 5.52
CA ARG A 29 -1.74 1.13 6.36
C ARG A 29 -3.13 1.30 5.78
N VAL A 30 -3.82 0.20 5.56
CA VAL A 30 -5.19 0.17 5.03
C VAL A 30 -6.08 -0.70 5.90
N GLU A 31 -7.38 -0.41 5.88
CA GLU A 31 -8.42 -1.18 6.56
C GLU A 31 -9.44 -1.65 5.52
N ASP A 32 -9.86 -2.92 5.57
CA ASP A 32 -10.94 -3.43 4.72
C ASP A 32 -12.33 -3.18 5.33
N GLU A 33 -13.38 -3.51 4.58
CA GLU A 33 -14.77 -3.35 5.01
C GLU A 33 -15.14 -4.12 6.29
N THR A 34 -14.33 -5.10 6.70
CA THR A 34 -14.52 -5.88 7.94
C THR A 34 -13.83 -5.24 9.15
N GLY A 35 -13.14 -4.12 8.95
CA GLY A 35 -12.33 -3.45 9.97
C GLY A 35 -10.94 -4.06 10.14
N ARG A 36 -10.52 -4.97 9.23
CA ARG A 36 -9.22 -5.64 9.34
C ARG A 36 -8.13 -4.78 8.70
N ALA A 37 -7.07 -4.55 9.47
CA ALA A 37 -5.93 -3.75 9.02
C ALA A 37 -4.86 -4.58 8.30
N TYR A 38 -4.24 -3.97 7.29
CA TYR A 38 -3.11 -4.51 6.53
C TYR A 38 -2.03 -3.44 6.32
N GLU A 39 -0.78 -3.90 6.19
CA GLU A 39 0.35 -3.05 5.81
C GLU A 39 0.81 -3.45 4.41
N LEU A 40 0.82 -2.49 3.49
CA LEU A 40 1.22 -2.66 2.10
C LEU A 40 2.46 -1.82 1.81
N LEU A 41 3.33 -2.32 0.95
CA LEU A 41 4.57 -1.64 0.59
C LEU A 41 4.40 -0.83 -0.68
N ASP A 42 4.91 0.39 -0.72
CA ASP A 42 5.14 1.14 -1.95
C ASP A 42 6.63 1.47 -2.05
N ARG A 43 7.24 1.19 -3.21
CA ARG A 43 8.66 1.48 -3.43
C ARG A 43 8.89 2.89 -3.95
N ASP A 44 7.85 3.55 -4.41
CA ASP A 44 7.90 4.93 -4.85
C ASP A 44 7.52 5.85 -3.68
N VAL A 45 8.53 6.46 -3.08
CA VAL A 45 8.33 7.34 -1.93
C VAL A 45 7.71 8.68 -2.28
N GLU A 46 7.66 9.05 -3.57
CA GLU A 46 7.01 10.28 -4.04
C GLU A 46 5.49 10.20 -3.87
N ASN A 47 4.93 8.99 -3.87
CA ASN A 47 3.50 8.72 -3.64
C ASN A 47 3.03 9.04 -2.22
N MET A 48 3.92 9.33 -1.26
CA MET A 48 3.56 9.52 0.15
C MET A 48 2.42 10.53 0.36
N SER A 49 2.41 11.61 -0.43
CA SER A 49 1.39 12.66 -0.32
C SER A 49 -0.02 12.24 -0.79
N ALA A 50 -0.12 11.15 -1.57
CA ALA A 50 -1.38 10.59 -2.04
C ALA A 50 -2.11 9.79 -0.94
N TYR A 51 -1.38 9.20 0.00
CA TYR A 51 -1.91 8.35 1.06
C TYR A 51 -2.44 9.19 2.24
N LYS A 52 -3.65 9.72 2.10
CA LYS A 52 -4.31 10.53 3.13
C LYS A 52 -5.28 9.68 3.94
N ARG A 53 -5.21 9.78 5.28
CA ARG A 53 -6.10 9.05 6.19
C ARG A 53 -7.57 9.38 5.91
N GLY A 54 -8.44 8.38 5.93
CA GLY A 54 -9.88 8.53 5.68
C GLY A 54 -10.28 8.39 4.21
N VAL A 55 -9.31 8.35 3.28
CA VAL A 55 -9.60 8.15 1.85
C VAL A 55 -10.02 6.71 1.60
N GLU A 56 -11.17 6.54 0.96
CA GLU A 56 -11.64 5.25 0.46
C GLU A 56 -11.10 5.02 -0.96
N CYS A 57 -10.55 3.83 -1.23
CA CYS A 57 -9.87 3.54 -2.48
C CYS A 57 -9.92 2.07 -2.89
N ASN A 58 -9.58 1.84 -4.15
CA ASN A 58 -9.17 0.53 -4.66
C ASN A 58 -7.66 0.58 -4.96
N LEU A 59 -6.97 -0.53 -4.74
CA LEU A 59 -5.54 -0.66 -5.00
C LEU A 59 -5.27 -1.76 -6.03
N THR A 60 -4.42 -1.43 -7.00
CA THR A 60 -3.77 -2.43 -7.86
C THR A 60 -2.44 -2.82 -7.23
N LEU A 61 -2.25 -4.10 -6.97
CA LEU A 61 -1.09 -4.65 -6.28
C LEU A 61 -0.31 -5.60 -7.19
N ASP A 62 1.02 -5.52 -7.17
CA ASP A 62 1.90 -6.52 -7.76
C ASP A 62 2.30 -7.54 -6.68
N LEU A 63 1.75 -8.74 -6.81
CA LEU A 63 2.04 -9.92 -6.02
C LEU A 63 3.18 -10.73 -6.65
N ARG A 64 4.29 -10.88 -5.93
CA ARG A 64 5.43 -11.70 -6.34
C ARG A 64 5.59 -12.88 -5.39
N LEU A 65 5.50 -14.08 -5.96
CA LEU A 65 5.72 -15.34 -5.24
C LEU A 65 7.21 -15.73 -5.34
N GLY A 66 7.78 -16.16 -4.23
CA GLY A 66 9.17 -16.60 -4.12
C GLY A 66 9.40 -17.27 -2.77
N LYS A 67 10.61 -17.18 -2.20
CA LYS A 67 10.85 -17.64 -0.81
C LYS A 67 9.90 -16.96 0.20
N TYR A 68 9.54 -15.71 -0.08
CA TYR A 68 8.52 -14.96 0.63
C TYR A 68 7.58 -14.33 -0.38
N THR A 69 6.30 -14.22 -0.02
CA THR A 69 5.33 -13.44 -0.77
C THR A 69 5.62 -11.95 -0.60
N ASN A 70 5.81 -11.24 -1.70
CA ASN A 70 5.91 -9.78 -1.72
C ASN A 70 4.64 -9.19 -2.34
N VAL A 71 4.13 -8.11 -1.73
CA VAL A 71 3.01 -7.33 -2.24
C VAL A 71 3.45 -5.88 -2.29
N SER A 72 3.33 -5.24 -3.44
CA SER A 72 3.60 -3.82 -3.60
C SER A 72 2.49 -3.09 -4.31
N ILE A 73 2.20 -1.86 -3.90
CA ILE A 73 1.24 -0.98 -4.54
C ILE A 73 1.80 -0.55 -5.90
N VAL A 74 0.94 -0.59 -6.92
CA VAL A 74 1.24 -0.14 -8.28
C VAL A 74 0.40 1.09 -8.62
N LYS A 75 -0.86 1.09 -8.19
CA LYS A 75 -1.82 2.17 -8.48
C LYS A 75 -2.86 2.25 -7.37
N MET A 76 -3.30 3.47 -7.09
CA MET A 76 -4.41 3.78 -6.21
C MET A 76 -5.50 4.52 -7.01
N ASP A 77 -6.73 4.05 -6.89
CA ASP A 77 -7.92 4.68 -7.45
C ASP A 77 -8.82 5.16 -6.30
N ILE A 78 -8.99 6.47 -6.17
CA ILE A 78 -9.78 7.09 -5.10
C ILE A 78 -11.27 6.94 -5.42
N ILE A 79 -12.04 6.45 -4.45
CA ILE A 79 -13.50 6.36 -4.50
C ILE A 79 -14.10 7.60 -3.82
N LYS A 80 -13.60 7.94 -2.62
CA LYS A 80 -14.11 9.03 -1.80
C LYS A 80 -13.01 9.63 -0.92
N VAL A 81 -13.12 10.93 -0.67
CA VAL A 81 -12.23 11.73 0.21
C VAL A 81 -13.00 12.18 1.45
#